data_AF-A0A3P7MZ43-F1
#
_entry.id   AF-A0A3P7MZ43-F1
#
_cell.length_a   1.000
_cell.length_b   1.000
_cell.length_c   1.000
_cell.angle_alpha   90.00
_cell.angle_beta   90.00
_cell.angle_gamma   90.00
#
_symmetry.space_group_name_H-M   'P 1'
#
loop_
_entity.id
_entity.type
_entity.pdbx_description
1 polymer ?
#
loop_
_entity_poly.entity_id
_entity_poly.type
_entity_poly.pdbx_seq_one_letter_code
_entity_poly.pdbx_strand_id
1 'polypeptide(L)'
;MTSQQSEFRKDCFVFANGDIYEGEYTLTNSGIRRHGFGRYIRPTLHVYDMEQDKLLEREYSTETTDEESDNEKVDEKAANARESIHKLIYEGGWIDDQMTGECKIWFPSGCYYEGSVYKNR
;
A
#
# COMPACT_ATOMS: atom_id res chain seq x y z
N MET A 1 -30.71 -25.25 16.17
CA MET A 1 -29.67 -24.87 15.19
C MET A 1 -28.81 -23.81 15.85
N THR A 2 -27.74 -24.22 16.52
CA THR A 2 -26.81 -23.30 17.16
C THR A 2 -26.02 -22.61 16.04
N SER A 3 -26.37 -21.36 15.73
CA SER A 3 -25.49 -20.48 14.98
C SER A 3 -24.19 -20.41 15.76
N GLN A 4 -23.15 -21.11 15.29
CA GLN A 4 -21.80 -20.89 15.76
C GLN A 4 -21.48 -19.45 15.38
N GLN A 5 -21.62 -18.54 16.34
CA GLN A 5 -21.19 -17.17 16.18
C GLN A 5 -19.68 -17.26 15.98
N SER A 6 -19.23 -17.07 14.74
CA SER A 6 -17.81 -17.07 14.40
C SER A 6 -17.14 -15.98 15.24
N GLU A 7 -16.31 -16.39 16.18
CA GLU A 7 -15.57 -15.48 17.04
C GLU A 7 -14.57 -14.71 16.18
N PHE A 8 -14.83 -13.42 15.97
CA PHE A 8 -13.91 -12.53 15.27
C PHE A 8 -12.83 -12.07 16.23
N ARG A 9 -11.58 -12.27 15.84
CA ARG A 9 -10.40 -11.76 16.53
C ARG A 9 -9.77 -10.64 15.70
N LYS A 10 -8.98 -9.78 16.33
CA LYS A 10 -8.26 -8.68 15.65
C LYS A 10 -6.77 -8.81 15.92
N ASP A 11 -5.97 -8.77 14.88
CA ASP A 11 -4.51 -8.80 14.99
C ASP A 11 -3.85 -8.25 13.71
N CYS A 12 -2.52 -8.17 13.73
CA CYS A 12 -1.67 -7.76 12.62
C CYS A 12 -0.77 -8.92 12.17
N PHE A 13 -0.79 -9.24 10.88
CA PHE A 13 -0.03 -10.32 10.28
C PHE A 13 0.90 -9.79 9.19
N VAL A 14 2.12 -10.32 9.15
CA VAL A 14 3.03 -10.18 8.02
C VAL A 14 3.11 -11.53 7.33
N PHE A 15 2.75 -11.58 6.06
CA PHE A 15 2.79 -12.78 5.25
C PHE A 15 4.19 -13.03 4.70
N ALA A 16 4.47 -14.28 4.30
CA ALA A 16 5.77 -14.66 3.76
C ALA A 16 6.18 -13.88 2.50
N ASN A 17 5.21 -13.35 1.75
CA ASN A 17 5.44 -12.50 0.57
C ASN A 17 5.69 -11.02 0.92
N GLY A 18 5.73 -10.66 2.20
CA GLY A 18 5.92 -9.29 2.69
C GLY A 18 4.63 -8.45 2.76
N ASP A 19 3.48 -9.02 2.38
CA ASP A 19 2.20 -8.34 2.57
C ASP A 19 1.87 -8.21 4.07
N ILE A 20 1.11 -7.17 4.39
CA ILE A 20 0.69 -6.89 5.75
C ILE A 20 -0.84 -6.87 5.79
N TYR A 21 -1.43 -7.50 6.79
CA TYR A 21 -2.86 -7.38 7.09
C TYR A 21 -3.07 -6.99 8.54
N GLU A 22 -3.89 -5.98 8.76
CA GLU A 22 -4.33 -5.50 10.07
C GLU A 22 -5.85 -5.50 10.08
N GLY A 23 -6.48 -6.36 10.86
CA GLY A 23 -7.93 -6.43 10.86
C GLY A 23 -8.54 -7.62 11.56
N GLU A 24 -9.83 -7.78 11.32
CA GLU A 24 -10.60 -8.90 11.85
C GLU A 24 -10.25 -10.20 11.13
N TYR A 25 -10.28 -11.31 11.84
CA TYR A 25 -10.04 -12.65 11.29
C TYR A 25 -10.82 -13.71 12.07
N THR A 26 -11.03 -14.85 11.43
CA THR A 26 -11.55 -16.07 12.05
C THR A 26 -10.48 -17.15 12.04
N LEU A 27 -10.46 -17.98 13.09
CA LEU A 27 -9.63 -19.17 13.13
C LEU A 27 -10.45 -20.35 12.60
N THR A 28 -9.99 -20.94 11.51
CA THR A 28 -10.58 -22.14 10.91
C THR A 28 -9.65 -23.34 11.12
N ASN A 29 -10.15 -24.55 10.84
CA ASN A 29 -9.32 -25.77 10.88
C ASN A 29 -8.14 -25.71 9.89
N SER A 30 -8.22 -24.85 8.87
CA SER A 30 -7.19 -24.65 7.85
C SER A 30 -6.27 -23.46 8.15
N GLY A 31 -6.42 -22.81 9.32
CA GLY A 31 -5.65 -21.64 9.73
C GLY A 31 -6.48 -20.37 9.82
N ILE A 32 -5.79 -19.23 9.79
CA ILE A 32 -6.37 -17.90 9.93
C ILE A 32 -6.98 -17.46 8.60
N ARG A 33 -8.21 -16.95 8.65
CA ARG A 33 -8.94 -16.38 7.51
C ARG A 33 -9.28 -14.93 7.80
N ARG A 34 -8.94 -14.02 6.88
CA ARG A 34 -9.37 -12.61 6.99
C ARG A 34 -10.88 -12.54 6.88
N HIS A 35 -11.50 -11.81 7.80
CA HIS A 35 -12.96 -11.71 7.89
C HIS A 35 -13.35 -10.43 8.60
N GLY A 36 -14.48 -9.80 8.27
CA GLY A 36 -14.89 -8.53 8.89
C GLY A 36 -14.15 -7.34 8.26
N PHE A 37 -13.91 -6.27 9.02
CA PHE A 37 -13.19 -5.12 8.50
C PHE A 37 -11.67 -5.29 8.65
N GLY A 38 -10.92 -4.98 7.59
CA GLY A 38 -9.48 -5.12 7.60
C GLY A 38 -8.76 -4.27 6.57
N ARG A 39 -7.51 -3.95 6.91
CA ARG A 39 -6.57 -3.17 6.13
C ARG A 39 -5.47 -4.09 5.61
N TYR A 40 -5.30 -4.13 4.30
CA TYR A 40 -4.28 -4.92 3.62
C TYR A 40 -3.31 -4.00 2.90
N ILE A 41 -2.01 -4.22 3.10
CA ILE A 41 -0.94 -3.43 2.49
C ILE A 41 -0.05 -4.39 1.72
N ARG A 42 0.11 -4.12 0.43
CA ARG A 42 1.10 -4.76 -0.43
C ARG A 42 2.21 -3.76 -0.73
N PRO A 43 3.39 -3.88 -0.07
CA PRO A 43 4.56 -3.12 -0.47
C PRO A 43 4.91 -3.48 -1.92
N THR A 44 5.00 -2.50 -2.81
CA THR A 44 5.54 -2.74 -4.16
C THR A 44 7.04 -2.88 -3.98
N LEU A 45 7.52 -4.12 -4.02
CA LEU A 45 8.94 -4.41 -4.05
C LEU A 45 9.49 -3.83 -5.36
N HIS A 46 10.21 -2.70 -5.31
CA HIS A 46 10.98 -2.20 -6.45
C HIS A 46 12.23 -3.07 -6.61
N VAL A 47 12.05 -4.27 -7.17
CA VAL A 47 13.16 -5.04 -7.74
C VAL A 47 12.78 -5.32 -9.17
N TYR A 48 12.87 -4.31 -10.03
CA TYR A 48 13.30 -4.41 -11.43
C TYR A 48 13.56 -2.98 -11.94
N ASP A 49 14.79 -2.76 -12.39
CA ASP A 49 15.37 -1.58 -13.06
C ASP A 49 15.47 -0.24 -12.32
N MET A 50 16.31 -0.20 -11.28
CA MET A 50 16.98 1.04 -10.85
C MET A 50 17.95 1.61 -11.91
N GLU A 51 18.20 0.90 -13.02
CA GLU A 51 19.09 1.36 -14.09
C GLU A 51 18.43 2.42 -15.00
N GLN A 52 17.09 2.40 -15.15
CA GLN A 52 16.37 3.32 -16.04
C GLN A 52 16.20 4.72 -15.41
N ASP A 53 15.85 4.80 -14.12
CA ASP A 53 15.66 6.09 -13.43
C ASP A 53 16.97 6.90 -13.31
N LYS A 54 18.10 6.21 -13.12
CA LYS A 54 19.43 6.88 -13.11
C LYS A 54 19.84 7.45 -14.47
N LEU A 55 19.32 6.92 -15.58
CA LEU A 55 19.59 7.43 -16.92
C LEU A 55 18.74 8.67 -17.23
N LEU A 56 17.48 8.68 -16.80
CA LEU A 56 16.56 9.82 -16.96
C LEU A 56 17.02 11.07 -16.19
N GLU A 57 17.58 10.92 -14.98
CA GLU A 57 18.11 12.07 -14.22
C GLU A 57 19.37 12.69 -14.86
N ARG A 58 20.17 11.89 -15.58
CA ARG A 58 21.40 12.37 -16.23
C ARG A 58 21.13 13.17 -17.50
N GLU A 59 20.05 12.86 -18.21
CA GLU A 59 19.69 13.50 -19.48
C GLU A 59 19.03 14.88 -19.29
N TYR A 60 18.48 15.16 -18.10
CA TYR A 60 17.83 16.45 -17.78
C TYR A 60 18.77 17.50 -17.13
N SER A 61 20.03 17.14 -16.84
CA SER A 61 20.96 17.96 -16.04
C SER A 61 21.91 18.85 -16.87
N THR A 62 21.91 18.80 -18.21
CA THR A 62 22.84 19.60 -19.00
C THR A 62 22.10 20.69 -19.76
N GLU A 63 21.86 21.82 -19.11
CA GLU A 63 21.92 23.18 -19.68
C GLU A 63 21.43 24.18 -18.62
N THR A 64 22.36 24.81 -17.89
CA THR A 64 22.44 26.27 -17.81
C THR A 64 23.74 26.69 -17.12
N THR A 65 24.49 27.48 -17.87
CA THR A 65 25.68 28.27 -17.56
C THR A 65 25.61 29.00 -16.21
N ASP A 66 26.78 29.10 -15.59
CA ASP A 66 27.11 29.86 -14.38
C ASP A 66 26.58 31.30 -14.39
N GLU A 67 25.83 31.71 -13.35
CA GLU A 67 25.88 33.07 -12.78
C GLU A 67 25.61 33.02 -11.26
N GLU A 68 26.52 33.60 -10.47
CA GLU A 68 26.44 33.74 -9.01
C GLU A 68 25.23 34.58 -8.60
N SER A 69 24.43 34.08 -7.66
CA SER A 69 23.42 34.87 -6.94
C SER A 69 23.30 34.37 -5.50
N ASP A 70 23.93 35.11 -4.58
CA ASP A 70 23.58 35.12 -3.16
C ASP A 70 22.12 35.54 -3.02
N ASN A 71 21.20 34.62 -2.73
CA ASN A 71 20.19 34.87 -1.70
C ASN A 71 19.37 33.64 -1.26
N GLU A 72 19.11 33.67 0.04
CA GLU A 72 17.93 33.19 0.75
C GLU A 72 17.76 31.68 0.99
N LYS A 73 17.80 31.34 2.29
CA LYS A 73 17.57 30.03 2.90
C LYS A 73 16.35 29.34 2.29
N VAL A 74 16.62 28.32 1.47
CA VAL A 74 15.64 27.30 1.15
C VAL A 74 15.48 26.44 2.39
N ASP A 75 14.27 26.32 2.91
CA ASP A 75 13.95 25.46 4.04
C ASP A 75 14.38 24.02 3.75
N GLU A 76 15.57 23.65 4.21
CA GLU A 76 16.16 22.29 4.24
C GLU A 76 15.24 21.27 4.97
N LYS A 77 14.14 21.75 5.56
CA LYS A 77 13.15 21.00 6.32
C LYS A 77 12.00 20.46 5.48
N ALA A 78 12.02 20.66 4.17
CA ALA A 78 11.34 19.78 3.22
C ALA A 78 12.28 18.65 2.77
N ALA A 79 13.05 18.11 3.72
CA ALA A 79 13.06 16.67 4.01
C ALA A 79 12.65 15.84 2.79
N ASN A 80 13.61 15.76 1.86
CA ASN A 80 13.69 14.83 0.75
C ASN A 80 12.51 13.88 0.73
N ALA A 81 11.58 14.15 -0.19
CA ALA A 81 10.80 13.17 -0.92
C ALA A 81 11.03 11.75 -0.39
N ARG A 82 10.37 11.49 0.75
CA ARG A 82 9.81 10.22 1.19
C ARG A 82 10.07 9.21 0.07
N GLU A 83 11.19 8.46 0.14
CA GLU A 83 11.49 7.36 -0.78
C GLU A 83 10.15 6.76 -1.15
N SER A 84 9.68 6.96 -2.38
CA SER A 84 8.27 6.81 -2.72
C SER A 84 7.91 5.35 -2.50
N ILE A 85 7.45 5.02 -1.29
CA ILE A 85 7.03 3.67 -0.95
C ILE A 85 5.76 3.46 -1.75
N HIS A 86 5.94 2.99 -2.98
CA HIS A 86 4.90 2.52 -3.86
C HIS A 86 4.22 1.35 -3.14
N LYS A 87 3.05 1.56 -2.56
CA LYS A 87 2.29 0.50 -1.89
C LYS A 87 0.84 0.53 -2.31
N LEU A 88 0.27 -0.64 -2.51
CA LEU A 88 -1.18 -0.78 -2.63
C LEU A 88 -1.74 -0.93 -1.23
N ILE A 89 -2.73 -0.10 -0.89
CA ILE A 89 -3.46 -0.19 0.39
C ILE A 89 -4.91 -0.48 0.05
N TYR A 90 -5.48 -1.49 0.70
CA TYR A 90 -6.91 -1.78 0.68
C TYR A 90 -7.46 -1.63 2.10
N GLU A 91 -8.57 -0.93 2.27
CA GLU A 91 -9.33 -0.85 3.51
C GLU A 91 -10.78 -1.18 3.20
N GLY A 92 -11.32 -2.25 3.80
CA GLY A 92 -12.67 -2.68 3.50
C GLY A 92 -13.07 -3.99 4.16
N GLY A 93 -14.20 -4.54 3.70
CA GLY A 93 -14.76 -5.78 4.20
C GLY A 93 -14.07 -7.02 3.64
N TRP A 94 -14.06 -8.07 4.46
CA TRP A 94 -13.50 -9.38 4.15
C TRP A 94 -14.47 -10.48 4.57
N ILE A 95 -14.62 -11.52 3.74
CA ILE A 95 -15.31 -12.76 4.09
C ILE A 95 -14.46 -13.91 3.56
N ASP A 96 -13.92 -14.72 4.47
CA ASP A 96 -13.13 -15.93 4.16
C ASP A 96 -12.02 -15.65 3.12
N ASP A 97 -11.15 -14.70 3.45
CA ASP A 97 -10.05 -14.19 2.61
C ASP A 97 -10.44 -13.46 1.31
N GLN A 98 -11.73 -13.20 1.09
CA GLN A 98 -12.20 -12.45 -0.09
C GLN A 98 -12.61 -11.03 0.31
N MET A 99 -12.07 -10.04 -0.41
CA MET A 99 -12.48 -8.63 -0.31
C MET A 99 -13.96 -8.49 -0.73
N THR A 100 -14.75 -7.76 0.04
CA THR A 100 -16.20 -7.61 -0.19
C THR A 100 -16.75 -6.31 0.37
N GLY A 101 -17.83 -5.81 -0.25
CA GLY A 101 -18.56 -4.63 0.20
C GLY A 101 -17.80 -3.33 -0.08
N GLU A 102 -18.18 -2.27 0.63
CA GLU A 102 -17.57 -0.95 0.49
C GLU A 102 -16.09 -0.96 0.92
N CYS A 103 -15.25 -0.32 0.11
CA CYS A 103 -13.82 -0.25 0.34
C CYS A 103 -13.19 1.03 -0.18
N LYS A 104 -11.96 1.27 0.27
CA LYS A 104 -11.04 2.28 -0.23
C LYS A 104 -9.75 1.61 -0.66
N ILE A 105 -9.29 1.92 -1.87
CA ILE A 105 -8.06 1.37 -2.43
C ILE A 105 -7.16 2.53 -2.83
N TRP A 106 -5.95 2.56 -2.30
CA TRP A 106 -4.90 3.48 -2.72
C TRP A 106 -3.91 2.72 -3.58
N PHE A 107 -3.72 3.20 -4.80
CA PHE A 107 -2.81 2.59 -5.75
C PHE A 107 -1.42 3.21 -5.65
N PRO A 108 -0.37 2.45 -5.99
CA PRO A 108 0.99 2.98 -6.07
C PRO A 108 1.14 4.21 -6.98
N SER A 109 0.26 4.35 -7.99
CA SER A 109 0.22 5.50 -8.89
C SER A 109 -0.22 6.81 -8.24
N GLY A 110 -0.65 6.79 -6.96
CA GLY A 110 -1.24 7.94 -6.27
C GLY A 110 -2.75 8.12 -6.51
N CYS A 111 -3.34 7.36 -7.42
CA CYS A 111 -4.79 7.32 -7.58
C CYS A 111 -5.47 6.57 -6.42
N TYR A 112 -6.75 6.85 -6.17
CA TYR A 112 -7.56 6.08 -5.23
C TYR A 112 -8.89 5.66 -5.85
N TYR A 113 -9.44 4.57 -5.32
CA TYR A 113 -10.79 4.07 -5.60
C TYR A 113 -11.59 4.03 -4.30
N GLU A 114 -12.85 4.44 -4.37
CA GLU A 114 -13.81 4.33 -3.27
C GLU A 114 -15.12 3.76 -3.84
N GLY A 115 -15.59 2.67 -3.25
CA GLY A 115 -16.82 1.99 -3.68
C GLY A 115 -16.85 0.52 -3.31
N SER A 116 -17.85 -0.18 -3.85
CA SER A 116 -18.09 -1.59 -3.55
C SER A 116 -17.24 -2.54 -4.40
N VAL A 117 -16.54 -3.47 -3.74
CA VAL A 117 -15.90 -4.64 -4.37
C VAL A 117 -16.72 -5.90 -4.15
N TYR A 118 -16.79 -6.73 -5.17
CA TYR A 118 -17.43 -8.04 -5.11
C TYR A 118 -16.53 -9.08 -5.80
N LYS A 119 -16.64 -10.33 -5.37
CA LYS A 119 -15.99 -11.45 -6.05
C LYS A 119 -16.45 -11.49 -7.50
N ASN A 120 -15.53 -11.40 -8.44
CA ASN A 120 -15.86 -11.61 -9.85
C ASN A 120 -16.38 -13.05 -10.03
N ARG A 121 -17.50 -13.22 -10.74
CA ARG A 121 -18.22 -14.49 -10.86
C ARG A 121 -17.59 -15.40 -11.92
#